data_AF-W0AHJ6-F1
#
_entry.id   AF-W0AHJ6-F1
#
_cell.length_a   1.000
_cell.length_b   1.000
_cell.length_c   1.000
_cell.angle_alpha   90.00
_cell.angle_beta   90.00
_cell.angle_gamma   90.00
#
_symmetry.space_group_name_H-M   'P 1'
#
loop_
_entity.id
_entity.type
_entity.pdbx_description
1 polymer ?
#
loop_
_entity_poly.entity_id
_entity_poly.type
_entity_poly.pdbx_seq_one_letter_code
_entity_poly.pdbx_strand_id
1 'polypeptide(L)' 'MPSPGIRVETVEVVREVQRPCPVTPPVRPAPLERPLPADAAALAALLGARLAEWAGPGGYGDRAAAALAICTKVSE' A
#
# COMPACT_ATOMS: atom_id res chain seq x y z
N MET A 1 51.78 -6.66 -29.75
CA MET A 1 51.36 -6.44 -28.35
C MET A 1 50.16 -7.33 -28.10
N PRO A 2 50.18 -8.26 -27.14
CA PRO A 2 49.00 -9.09 -26.87
C PRO A 2 47.91 -8.24 -26.19
N SER A 3 46.65 -8.41 -26.62
CA SER A 3 45.47 -7.74 -26.07
C SER A 3 45.26 -8.14 -24.60
N PRO A 4 44.81 -7.22 -23.70
CA PRO A 4 44.46 -7.60 -22.34
C PRO A 4 43.32 -8.63 -22.38
N GLY A 5 43.54 -9.79 -21.77
CA GLY A 5 42.55 -10.86 -21.67
C GLY A 5 41.49 -10.52 -20.63
N ILE A 6 40.21 -10.59 -20.99
CA ILE A 6 39.09 -10.45 -20.05
C ILE A 6 38.86 -11.79 -19.37
N ARG A 7 38.89 -11.81 -18.03
CA ARG A 7 38.46 -12.96 -17.24
C ARG A 7 37.02 -12.74 -16.79
N VAL A 8 36.13 -13.65 -17.16
CA VAL A 8 34.74 -13.68 -16.69
C VAL A 8 34.66 -14.76 -15.61
N GLU A 9 34.25 -14.37 -14.40
CA GLU A 9 34.02 -15.29 -13.29
C GLU A 9 32.53 -15.27 -12.94
N THR A 10 31.91 -16.44 -12.88
CA THR A 10 30.51 -16.60 -12.46
C THR A 10 30.49 -16.83 -10.95
N VAL A 11 29.91 -15.90 -10.20
CA VAL A 11 29.84 -15.96 -8.73
C VAL A 11 28.39 -16.20 -8.32
N GLU A 12 28.15 -17.25 -7.53
CA GLU A 12 26.85 -17.47 -6.90
C GLU A 12 26.71 -16.54 -5.68
N VAL A 13 25.67 -15.71 -5.68
CA VAL A 13 25.36 -14.80 -4.58
C VAL A 13 24.02 -15.20 -3.99
N VAL A 14 24.02 -15.61 -2.72
CA VAL A 14 22.79 -15.78 -1.95
C VAL A 14 22.34 -14.40 -1.47
N ARG A 15 21.21 -13.91 -1.97
CA ARG A 15 20.58 -12.66 -1.55
C ARG A 15 19.23 -12.95 -0.91
N GLU A 16 19.05 -12.52 0.32
CA GLU A 16 17.73 -12.45 0.94
C GLU A 16 16.96 -11.29 0.32
N VAL A 17 15.80 -11.60 -0.28
CA VAL A 17 14.88 -10.62 -0.84
C VAL A 17 13.59 -10.64 -0.03
N GLN A 18 12.99 -9.47 0.14
CA GLN A 18 11.72 -9.35 0.84
C GLN A 18 10.63 -10.12 0.08
N ARG A 19 9.94 -11.01 0.78
CA ARG A 19 8.82 -11.75 0.20
C ARG A 19 7.66 -10.77 -0.04
N PRO A 20 7.18 -10.63 -1.28
CA PRO A 20 6.03 -9.78 -1.54
C PRO A 20 4.80 -10.35 -0.84
N CYS A 21 4.00 -9.50 -0.21
CA CYS A 21 2.76 -9.94 0.40
C CYS A 21 1.76 -10.38 -0.69
N PRO A 22 1.09 -11.55 -0.56
CA PRO A 22 0.21 -12.10 -1.59
C PRO A 22 -1.19 -11.44 -1.62
N VAL A 23 -1.29 -10.17 -1.25
CA VAL A 23 -2.56 -9.43 -1.23
C VAL A 23 -2.47 -8.21 -2.14
N THR A 24 -3.58 -7.90 -2.81
CA THR A 24 -3.70 -6.64 -3.55
C THR A 24 -3.97 -5.51 -2.55
N PRO A 25 -3.19 -4.41 -2.55
CA PRO A 25 -3.44 -3.28 -1.67
C PRO A 25 -4.86 -2.72 -1.89
N PRO A 26 -5.63 -2.46 -0.82
CA PRO A 26 -6.96 -1.90 -0.97
C PRO A 26 -6.87 -0.49 -1.55
N VAL A 27 -7.79 -0.16 -2.46
CA VAL A 27 -7.88 1.17 -3.06
C VAL A 27 -8.32 2.17 -1.98
N ARG A 28 -7.50 3.22 -1.79
CA ARG A 28 -7.82 4.33 -0.90
C ARG A 28 -8.99 5.15 -1.48
N PRO A 29 -9.93 5.63 -0.64
CA PRO A 29 -10.95 6.55 -1.09
C PRO A 29 -10.34 7.77 -1.80
N ALA A 30 -10.95 8.17 -2.92
CA ALA A 30 -10.43 9.26 -3.74
C ALA A 30 -10.45 10.59 -2.96
N PRO A 31 -9.49 11.50 -3.18
CA PRO A 31 -9.53 12.85 -2.63
C PRO A 31 -10.81 13.60 -3.03
N LEU A 32 -11.06 14.73 -2.37
CA LEU A 32 -12.13 15.62 -2.78
C LEU A 32 -11.73 16.34 -4.07
N GLU A 33 -12.57 16.25 -5.11
CA GLU A 33 -12.39 16.98 -6.37
C GLU A 33 -12.93 18.42 -6.30
N ARG A 34 -13.68 18.73 -5.25
CA ARG A 34 -14.31 20.03 -5.03
C ARG A 34 -13.75 20.72 -3.78
N PRO A 35 -13.76 22.06 -3.71
CA PRO A 35 -13.45 22.79 -2.50
C PRO A 35 -14.35 22.37 -1.32
N LEU A 36 -13.84 22.55 -0.10
CA LEU A 36 -14.64 22.31 1.09
C LEU A 36 -15.83 23.28 1.15
N PRO A 37 -17.03 22.81 1.52
CA PRO A 37 -18.16 23.69 1.78
C PRO A 37 -17.83 24.70 2.89
N ALA A 38 -18.23 25.95 2.71
CA ALA A 38 -18.15 26.97 3.77
C ALA A 38 -19.26 26.81 4.81
N ASP A 39 -20.39 26.22 4.42
CA ASP A 39 -21.48 25.89 5.33
C ASP A 39 -21.08 24.73 6.25
N ALA A 40 -21.25 24.93 7.56
CA ALA A 40 -20.81 23.98 8.58
C ALA A 40 -21.58 22.66 8.53
N ALA A 41 -22.89 22.69 8.23
CA ALA A 41 -23.71 21.49 8.14
C ALA A 41 -23.32 20.65 6.92
N ALA A 42 -23.11 21.30 5.77
CA ALA A 42 -22.62 20.67 4.55
C ALA A 42 -21.21 20.10 4.73
N LEU A 43 -20.33 20.81 5.43
CA LEU A 43 -19.00 20.33 5.76
C LEU A 43 -19.05 19.09 6.67
N ALA A 44 -19.87 19.12 7.73
CA ALA A 44 -20.03 17.98 8.64
C ALA A 44 -20.60 16.75 7.92
N ALA A 45 -21.59 16.93 7.04
CA ALA A 45 -22.15 15.85 6.23
C ALA A 45 -21.08 15.24 5.31
N LEU A 46 -20.27 16.08 4.66
CA LEU A 46 -19.18 15.62 3.80
C LEU A 46 -18.12 14.83 4.58
N LEU A 47 -17.70 15.34 5.73
CA LEU A 47 -16.72 14.69 6.60
C LEU A 47 -17.27 13.36 7.13
N GLY A 48 -18.54 13.32 7.54
CA GLY A 48 -19.20 12.09 7.99
C GLY A 48 -19.22 11.02 6.90
N ALA A 49 -19.57 11.39 5.66
CA ALA A 49 -19.54 10.47 4.52
C ALA A 49 -18.14 9.91 4.26
N ARG A 50 -17.10 10.77 4.28
CA ARG A 50 -15.71 10.32 4.11
C ARG A 50 -15.21 9.46 5.26
N LEU A 51 -15.65 9.76 6.49
CA LEU A 51 -15.32 8.96 7.65
C LEU A 51 -15.95 7.56 7.55
N ALA A 52 -17.17 7.44 7.02
CA ALA A 52 -17.80 6.15 6.77
C ALA A 52 -17.07 5.34 5.68
N GLU A 53 -16.60 5.95 4.60
CA GLU A 53 -15.77 5.27 3.59
C GLU A 53 -14.45 4.71 4.17
N TRP A 54 -13.90 5.42 5.16
CA TRP A 54 -12.64 5.05 5.82
C TRP A 54 -12.82 4.03 6.95
N ALA A 55 -13.63 4.37 7.94
CA ALA A 55 -13.76 3.67 9.22
C ALA A 55 -15.12 2.98 9.40
N GLY A 56 -16.02 3.09 8.42
CA GLY A 56 -17.26 2.31 8.43
C GLY A 56 -16.97 0.82 8.21
N PRO A 57 -17.89 -0.07 8.61
CA PRO A 57 -17.73 -1.52 8.44
C PRO A 57 -17.43 -1.90 6.99
N GLY A 58 -16.35 -2.66 6.77
CA GLY A 58 -15.89 -3.04 5.43
C GLY A 58 -15.23 -1.90 4.64
N GLY A 59 -15.04 -0.74 5.26
CA GLY A 59 -14.36 0.42 4.70
C GLY A 59 -12.87 0.19 4.45
N TYR A 60 -12.17 1.25 4.09
CA TYR A 60 -10.73 1.14 3.82
C TYR A 60 -9.92 0.63 5.02
N GLY A 61 -10.23 1.09 6.24
CA GLY A 61 -9.52 0.71 7.46
C GLY A 61 -9.57 -0.80 7.72
N ASP A 62 -10.76 -1.39 7.67
CA ASP A 62 -10.95 -2.83 7.85
C ASP A 62 -10.19 -3.65 6.81
N ARG A 63 -10.28 -3.24 5.54
CA ARG A 63 -9.57 -3.93 4.43
C ARG A 63 -8.06 -3.81 4.57
N ALA A 64 -7.56 -2.65 4.99
CA ALA A 64 -6.14 -2.44 5.24
C ALA A 64 -5.65 -3.26 6.43
N ALA A 65 -6.39 -3.31 7.53
CA ALA A 65 -6.07 -4.13 8.69
C ALA A 65 -6.06 -5.63 8.34
N ALA A 66 -7.04 -6.10 7.57
CA ALA A 66 -7.10 -7.48 7.10
C ALA A 66 -5.90 -7.83 6.19
N ALA A 67 -5.55 -6.94 5.26
CA ALA A 67 -4.37 -7.12 4.41
C ALA A 67 -3.09 -7.22 5.24
N LEU A 68 -2.90 -6.32 6.20
CA LEU A 68 -1.75 -6.35 7.11
C LEU A 68 -1.69 -7.66 7.90
N ALA A 69 -2.81 -8.12 8.46
CA ALA A 69 -2.85 -9.37 9.22
C ALA A 69 -2.44 -10.59 8.37
N ILE A 70 -2.76 -10.60 7.07
CA ILE A 70 -2.29 -11.64 6.15
C ILE A 70 -0.78 -11.50 5.92
N CYS A 71 -0.31 -10.28 5.67
CA CYS A 71 1.09 -10.02 5.36
C CYS A 71 2.04 -10.32 6.53
N THR A 72 1.60 -10.12 7.78
CA THR A 72 2.44 -10.26 8.97
C THR A 72 2.35 -11.65 9.61
N LYS A 73 1.34 -12.46 9.30
CA LYS A 73 1.22 -13.84 9.81
C LYS A 73 2.18 -14.84 9.16
N VAL A 74 2.81 -14.49 8.04
CA VAL A 74 3.77 -15.37 7.32
C VAL A 74 5.18 -15.32 7.97
N SER A 75 5.34 -14.57 9.06
CA SER A 75 6.62 -14.38 9.75
C SER A 75 6.83 -15.28 10.97
N GLU A 76 5.95 -16.27 11.22
CA GLU A 76 6.12 -17.33 12.23
C GLU A 76 6.53 -18.67 11.60
#